data_AF-A0AAF0MJX2-F1
#
_entry.id   AF-A0AAF0MJX2-F1
#
_cell.length_a   1.000
_cell.length_b   1.000
_cell.length_c   1.000
_cell.angle_alpha   90.00
_cell.angle_beta   90.00
_cell.angle_gamma   90.00
#
_symmetry.space_group_name_H-M   'P 1'
#
loop_
_entity.id
_entity.type
_entity.pdbx_description
1 polymer ?
#
loop_
_entity_poly.entity_id
_entity_poly.type
_entity_poly.pdbx_seq_one_letter_code
_entity_poly.pdbx_strand_id
1 'polypeptide(L)'
;MQKAFLIYKAERYDIRGKRLLDTLEKYYVSDTGMRNAVLGISSREDISRQIENIVYLELLRRGYEVAVGKYGDREVDFTARRNREVQYIQVTMSIMTDDTYEHEVAPFRLIRDSYPKTVLSMDSFVTDLPDGLHHSNLLDWLLEEERS
;
A
#
# COMPACT_ATOMS: atom_id res chain seq x y z
N MET A 1 13.20 14.50 -19.19
CA MET A 1 11.82 14.59 -19.72
C MET A 1 10.86 14.17 -18.63
N GLN A 2 10.04 15.09 -18.09
CA GLN A 2 8.93 14.75 -17.20
C GLN A 2 7.82 14.11 -18.03
N LYS A 3 7.62 12.80 -17.90
CA LYS A 3 6.39 12.14 -18.38
C LYS A 3 5.37 12.23 -17.25
N ALA A 4 4.40 13.12 -17.37
CA ALA A 4 3.23 13.12 -16.51
C ALA A 4 2.33 11.97 -16.95
N PHE A 5 2.32 10.87 -16.20
CA PHE A 5 1.38 9.78 -16.44
C PHE A 5 0.11 10.07 -15.65
N LEU A 6 -1.02 10.13 -16.36
CA LEU A 6 -2.32 10.36 -15.74
C LEU A 6 -2.80 9.12 -14.98
N ILE A 7 -2.41 7.93 -15.46
CA ILE A 7 -2.77 6.63 -14.91
C ILE A 7 -1.49 5.80 -14.79
N TYR A 8 -1.29 5.20 -13.63
CA TYR A 8 -0.20 4.29 -13.31
C TYR A 8 -0.76 2.88 -13.16
N LYS A 9 -0.10 1.93 -13.82
CA LYS A 9 -0.40 0.50 -13.74
C LYS A 9 0.44 -0.11 -12.63
N ALA A 10 -0.21 -0.74 -11.65
CA ALA A 10 0.45 -1.57 -10.66
C ALA A 10 0.33 -3.03 -11.06
N GLU A 11 1.49 -3.67 -11.28
CA GLU A 11 1.57 -5.10 -11.50
C GLU A 11 1.22 -5.86 -10.22
N ARG A 12 0.87 -7.15 -10.35
CA ARG A 12 0.66 -8.03 -9.20
C ARG A 12 1.88 -8.91 -8.98
N TYR A 13 2.30 -9.02 -7.73
CA TYR A 13 3.46 -9.82 -7.33
C TYR A 13 3.04 -10.93 -6.39
N ASP A 14 3.29 -12.18 -6.80
CA ASP A 14 3.15 -13.36 -5.94
C ASP A 14 4.32 -13.39 -4.95
N ILE A 15 4.05 -13.01 -3.71
CA ILE A 15 5.03 -12.96 -2.62
C ILE A 15 5.54 -14.37 -2.31
N ARG A 16 4.67 -15.37 -2.36
CA ARG A 16 5.01 -16.77 -2.06
C ARG A 16 5.87 -17.38 -3.16
N GLY A 17 5.49 -17.17 -4.42
CA GLY A 17 6.20 -17.67 -5.60
C GLY A 17 7.36 -16.78 -6.07
N LYS A 18 7.50 -15.59 -5.50
CA LYS A 18 8.50 -14.56 -5.85
C LYS A 18 8.53 -14.21 -7.34
N ARG A 19 7.36 -13.96 -7.93
CA ARG A 19 7.21 -13.69 -9.36
C ARG A 19 6.07 -12.70 -9.63
N LEU A 20 6.16 -12.00 -10.75
CA LEU A 20 5.04 -11.21 -11.25
C LEU A 20 3.94 -12.13 -11.81
N LEU A 21 2.70 -11.71 -11.64
CA LEU A 21 1.50 -12.39 -12.11
C LEU A 21 0.95 -11.68 -13.34
N ASP A 22 0.72 -12.45 -14.40
CA ASP A 22 0.06 -11.97 -15.62
C ASP A 22 -1.46 -12.04 -15.44
N THR A 23 -2.01 -11.13 -14.63
CA THR A 23 -3.44 -11.07 -14.26
C THR A 23 -3.95 -9.63 -14.28
N LEU A 24 -5.27 -9.44 -14.16
CA LEU A 24 -5.93 -8.13 -14.12
C LEU A 24 -5.20 -7.14 -13.19
N GLU A 25 -4.85 -6.00 -13.77
CA GLU A 25 -4.01 -4.95 -13.18
C GLU A 25 -4.83 -3.98 -12.33
N LYS A 26 -4.26 -3.48 -11.24
CA LYS A 26 -4.82 -2.31 -10.51
C LYS A 26 -4.27 -1.03 -11.13
N TYR A 27 -5.13 -0.01 -11.24
CA TYR A 27 -4.76 1.30 -11.78
C TYR A 27 -4.91 2.39 -10.72
N TYR A 28 -3.88 3.23 -10.63
CA TYR A 28 -3.78 4.37 -9.72
C TYR A 28 -3.69 5.66 -10.53
N VAL A 29 -4.33 6.74 -10.08
CA VAL A 29 -4.58 7.96 -10.88
C VAL A 29 -3.93 9.17 -10.20
N SER A 30 -3.26 10.02 -10.98
CA SER A 30 -2.59 11.21 -10.46
C SER A 30 -3.52 12.40 -10.17
N ASP A 31 -4.72 12.42 -10.77
CA ASP A 31 -5.70 13.51 -10.65
C ASP A 31 -7.02 13.00 -10.04
N THR A 32 -7.38 13.53 -8.87
CA THR A 32 -8.61 13.17 -8.14
C THR A 32 -9.88 13.68 -8.83
N GLY A 33 -9.81 14.75 -9.62
CA GLY A 33 -10.93 15.31 -10.38
C GLY A 33 -11.38 14.40 -11.53
N MET A 34 -10.46 13.69 -12.16
CA MET A 34 -10.79 12.70 -13.20
C MET A 34 -11.29 11.37 -12.63
N ARG A 35 -10.95 11.01 -11.39
CA ARG A 35 -11.46 9.80 -10.75
C ARG A 35 -13.00 9.79 -10.69
N ASN A 36 -13.62 10.91 -10.35
CA ASN A 36 -15.08 11.04 -10.29
C ASN A 36 -15.71 10.93 -11.69
N ALA A 37 -15.04 11.44 -12.72
CA ALA A 37 -15.52 11.38 -14.10
C ALA A 37 -15.35 9.99 -14.76
N VAL A 38 -14.32 9.23 -14.37
CA VAL A 38 -13.99 7.91 -14.94
C VAL A 38 -14.61 6.75 -14.15
N LEU A 39 -14.71 6.86 -12.83
CA LEU A 39 -15.16 5.76 -11.96
C LEU A 39 -16.55 6.00 -11.35
N GLY A 40 -17.06 7.23 -11.30
CA GLY A 40 -18.47 7.51 -10.94
C GLY A 40 -18.91 7.08 -9.54
N ILE A 41 -18.06 7.20 -8.51
CA ILE A 41 -18.34 6.63 -7.16
C ILE A 41 -18.19 7.72 -6.08
N SER A 42 -19.10 7.69 -5.11
CA SER A 42 -19.18 8.59 -3.95
C SER A 42 -19.57 7.81 -2.68
N SER A 43 -18.60 7.27 -1.92
CA SER A 43 -18.80 6.56 -0.65
C SER A 43 -17.51 6.45 0.20
N ARG A 44 -17.58 5.86 1.40
CA ARG A 44 -16.44 5.64 2.32
C ARG A 44 -15.34 4.74 1.72
N GLU A 45 -15.72 3.80 0.83
CA GLU A 45 -14.75 3.04 0.02
C GLU A 45 -13.86 3.97 -0.82
N ASP A 46 -14.34 5.19 -1.14
CA ASP A 46 -13.52 6.13 -1.87
C ASP A 46 -12.34 6.61 -1.07
N ILE A 47 -12.46 6.77 0.25
CA ILE A 47 -11.39 7.30 1.09
C ILE A 47 -10.27 6.25 1.21
N SER A 48 -10.60 4.99 1.52
CA SER A 48 -9.60 3.90 1.56
C SER A 48 -8.82 3.80 0.25
N ARG A 49 -9.53 3.83 -0.89
CA ARG A 49 -8.90 3.83 -2.21
C ARG A 49 -8.08 5.11 -2.49
N GLN A 50 -8.49 6.25 -1.94
CA GLN A 50 -7.74 7.51 -2.09
C GLN A 50 -6.43 7.44 -1.31
N ILE A 51 -6.45 6.98 -0.05
CA ILE A 51 -5.22 6.86 0.75
C ILE A 51 -4.28 5.80 0.16
N GLU A 52 -4.80 4.67 -0.33
CA GLU A 52 -4.00 3.69 -1.08
C GLU A 52 -3.32 4.35 -2.30
N ASN A 53 -4.06 5.14 -3.07
CA ASN A 53 -3.53 5.84 -4.23
C ASN A 53 -2.44 6.86 -3.86
N ILE A 54 -2.65 7.61 -2.77
CA ILE A 54 -1.65 8.55 -2.25
C ILE A 54 -0.37 7.81 -1.85
N VAL A 55 -0.49 6.72 -1.09
CA VAL A 55 0.66 5.89 -0.67
C VAL A 55 1.37 5.31 -1.88
N TYR A 56 0.65 4.79 -2.87
CA TYR A 56 1.23 4.28 -4.10
C TYR A 56 2.07 5.34 -4.83
N LEU A 57 1.50 6.53 -5.06
CA LEU A 57 2.19 7.63 -5.74
C LEU A 57 3.40 8.11 -4.93
N GLU A 58 3.28 8.15 -3.61
CA GLU A 58 4.39 8.53 -2.73
C GLU A 58 5.53 7.51 -2.77
N LEU A 59 5.23 6.21 -2.77
CA LEU A 59 6.24 5.17 -2.92
C LEU A 59 6.97 5.28 -4.27
N LEU A 60 6.25 5.56 -5.35
CA LEU A 60 6.88 5.86 -6.65
C LEU A 60 7.76 7.11 -6.57
N ARG A 61 7.30 8.18 -5.90
CA ARG A 61 8.06 9.41 -5.71
C ARG A 61 9.36 9.17 -4.94
N ARG A 62 9.35 8.28 -3.95
CA ARG A 62 10.53 7.83 -3.16
C ARG A 62 11.43 6.83 -3.90
N GLY A 63 11.15 6.56 -5.18
CA GLY A 63 11.98 5.73 -6.06
C GLY A 63 11.80 4.22 -5.87
N TYR A 64 10.68 3.77 -5.28
CA TYR A 64 10.37 2.34 -5.20
C TYR A 64 9.73 1.84 -6.50
N GLU A 65 10.05 0.60 -6.86
CA GLU A 65 9.22 -0.23 -7.72
C GLU A 65 8.07 -0.79 -6.87
N VAL A 66 6.83 -0.50 -7.26
CA VAL A 66 5.64 -0.81 -6.46
C VAL A 66 4.73 -1.76 -7.22
N ALA A 67 4.36 -2.86 -6.57
CA ALA A 67 3.42 -3.85 -7.06
C ALA A 67 2.39 -4.19 -5.97
N VAL A 68 1.23 -4.72 -6.37
CA VAL A 68 0.22 -5.23 -5.44
C VAL A 68 0.61 -6.65 -5.04
N GLY A 69 0.74 -6.89 -3.74
CA GLY A 69 1.19 -8.16 -3.21
C GLY A 69 0.08 -9.21 -3.15
N LYS A 70 0.39 -10.45 -3.50
CA LYS A 70 -0.47 -11.61 -3.29
C LYS A 70 0.25 -12.69 -2.50
N TYR A 71 -0.38 -13.18 -1.45
CA TYR A 71 0.06 -14.36 -0.71
C TYR A 71 -1.09 -15.38 -0.66
N GLY A 72 -1.08 -16.32 -1.60
CA GLY A 72 -2.25 -17.17 -1.84
C GLY A 72 -3.45 -16.30 -2.24
N ASP A 73 -4.55 -16.41 -1.50
CA ASP A 73 -5.78 -15.64 -1.75
C ASP A 73 -5.80 -14.27 -1.06
N ARG A 74 -4.84 -14.01 -0.17
CA ARG A 74 -4.74 -12.73 0.55
C ARG A 74 -3.96 -11.70 -0.25
N GLU A 75 -4.42 -10.46 -0.22
CA GLU A 75 -3.73 -9.31 -0.81
C GLU A 75 -2.94 -8.58 0.28
N VAL A 76 -1.77 -8.06 -0.12
CA VAL A 76 -1.06 -7.00 0.58
C VAL A 76 -1.10 -5.81 -0.35
N ASP A 77 -1.49 -4.64 0.14
CA ASP A 77 -1.74 -3.50 -0.76
C ASP A 77 -0.52 -3.19 -1.63
N PHE A 78 0.66 -3.11 -1.01
CA PHE A 78 1.90 -2.84 -1.72
C PHE A 78 3.08 -3.70 -1.28
N THR A 79 3.79 -4.23 -2.27
CA THR A 79 5.19 -4.62 -2.16
C THR A 79 6.03 -3.50 -2.78
N ALA A 80 6.88 -2.86 -1.97
CA ALA A 80 7.76 -1.79 -2.43
C ALA A 80 9.21 -2.25 -2.42
N ARG A 81 9.88 -2.16 -3.57
CA ARG A 81 11.26 -2.61 -3.76
C ARG A 81 12.15 -1.47 -4.26
N ARG A 82 13.31 -1.30 -3.63
CA ARG A 82 14.34 -0.35 -4.09
C ARG A 82 15.72 -0.93 -3.82
N ASN A 83 16.49 -1.20 -4.86
CA ASN A 83 17.78 -1.90 -4.74
C ASN A 83 17.65 -3.26 -4.03
N ARG A 84 18.22 -3.39 -2.82
CA ARG A 84 18.12 -4.58 -1.96
C ARG A 84 17.06 -4.45 -0.87
N GLU A 85 16.40 -3.30 -0.77
CA GLU A 85 15.33 -3.03 0.19
C GLU A 85 14.02 -3.56 -0.38
N VAL A 86 13.32 -4.37 0.41
CA VAL A 86 11.97 -4.85 0.14
C VAL A 86 11.17 -4.58 1.40
N GLN A 87 9.96 -4.04 1.25
CA GLN A 87 9.02 -3.86 2.35
C GLN A 87 7.59 -4.15 1.89
N TYR A 88 6.76 -4.50 2.85
CA TYR A 88 5.34 -4.77 2.66
C TYR A 88 4.52 -3.71 3.39
N ILE A 89 3.54 -3.13 2.70
CA ILE A 89 2.74 -2.03 3.22
C ILE A 89 1.27 -2.39 3.06
N GLN A 90 0.53 -2.23 4.15
CA GLN A 90 -0.92 -2.30 4.22
C GLN A 90 -1.46 -0.92 4.59
N VAL A 91 -2.53 -0.47 3.95
CA VAL A 91 -3.07 0.89 4.08
C VAL A 91 -4.54 0.81 4.51
N THR A 92 -4.88 1.47 5.60
CA THR A 92 -6.27 1.48 6.10
C THR A 92 -6.65 2.81 6.71
N MET A 93 -7.95 3.06 6.85
CA MET A 93 -8.40 4.24 7.59
C MET A 93 -8.14 4.12 9.10
N SER A 94 -8.31 2.92 9.66
CA SER A 94 -8.16 2.67 11.09
C SER A 94 -8.06 1.17 11.35
N ILE A 95 -7.23 0.74 12.30
CA ILE A 95 -7.19 -0.65 12.78
C ILE A 95 -7.91 -0.86 14.11
N MET A 96 -8.68 0.12 14.58
CA MET A 96 -9.24 0.13 15.95
C MET A 96 -10.30 -0.93 16.24
N THR A 97 -10.82 -1.61 15.21
CA THR A 97 -11.76 -2.72 15.38
C THR A 97 -11.06 -4.05 15.14
N ASP A 98 -11.33 -5.05 15.96
CA ASP A 98 -10.74 -6.40 15.85
C ASP A 98 -10.86 -6.99 14.44
N ASP A 99 -12.01 -6.82 13.79
CA ASP A 99 -12.24 -7.31 12.42
C ASP A 99 -11.27 -6.69 11.42
N THR A 100 -11.10 -5.35 11.48
CA THR A 100 -10.17 -4.64 10.60
C THR A 100 -8.73 -5.02 10.93
N TYR A 101 -8.36 -5.06 12.21
CA TYR A 101 -7.03 -5.46 12.63
C TYR A 101 -6.66 -6.85 12.10
N GLU A 102 -7.51 -7.86 12.31
CA GLU A 102 -7.24 -9.22 11.83
C GLU A 102 -7.22 -9.30 10.31
N HIS A 103 -8.07 -8.53 9.61
CA HIS A 103 -8.06 -8.48 8.14
C HIS A 103 -6.75 -7.90 7.59
N GLU A 104 -6.32 -6.74 8.10
CA GLU A 104 -5.12 -6.03 7.63
C GLU A 104 -3.81 -6.74 8.02
N VAL A 105 -3.80 -7.42 9.19
CA VAL A 105 -2.59 -8.06 9.72
C VAL A 105 -2.43 -9.52 9.27
N ALA A 106 -3.52 -10.24 8.99
CA ALA A 106 -3.45 -11.65 8.62
C ALA A 106 -2.52 -11.96 7.43
N PRO A 107 -2.45 -11.16 6.33
CA PRO A 107 -1.52 -11.41 5.24
C PRO A 107 -0.06 -11.40 5.71
N PHE A 108 0.30 -10.49 6.61
CA PHE A 108 1.66 -10.34 7.13
C PHE A 108 2.14 -11.53 7.96
N ARG A 109 1.25 -12.12 8.78
CA ARG A 109 1.56 -13.32 9.58
C ARG A 109 1.89 -14.55 8.73
N LEU A 110 1.46 -14.58 7.46
CA LEU A 110 1.76 -15.68 6.54
C LEU A 110 3.12 -15.54 5.84
N ILE A 111 3.64 -14.31 5.73
CA ILE A 111 4.89 -14.01 5.05
C ILE A 111 6.05 -14.31 6.00
N ARG A 112 6.82 -15.36 5.68
CA ARG A 112 7.88 -15.91 6.56
C ARG A 112 9.27 -15.31 6.36
N ASP A 113 9.40 -14.24 5.58
CA ASP A 113 10.66 -13.52 5.48
C ASP A 113 10.78 -12.44 6.55
N SER A 114 11.98 -11.86 6.63
CA SER A 114 12.33 -10.81 7.59
C SER A 114 12.20 -9.40 7.03
N TYR A 115 11.52 -9.21 5.88
CA TYR A 115 11.35 -7.86 5.35
C TYR A 115 10.38 -7.06 6.23
N PRO A 116 10.59 -5.74 6.38
CA PRO A 116 9.69 -4.86 7.11
C PRO A 116 8.25 -4.97 6.61
N LYS A 117 7.32 -4.99 7.55
CA LYS A 117 5.88 -5.06 7.32
C LYS A 117 5.23 -3.92 8.10
N THR A 118 4.58 -3.01 7.39
CA THR A 118 4.07 -1.76 7.97
C THR A 118 2.59 -1.61 7.65
N VAL A 119 1.80 -1.28 8.65
CA VAL A 119 0.43 -0.78 8.49
C VAL A 119 0.46 0.74 8.56
N LEU A 120 0.03 1.40 7.49
CA LEU A 120 -0.19 2.85 7.44
C LEU A 120 -1.67 3.13 7.70
N SER A 121 -1.98 3.96 8.70
CA SER A 121 -3.36 4.29 9.03
C SER A 121 -3.59 5.75 9.33
N MET A 122 -4.85 6.19 9.36
CA MET A 122 -5.22 7.54 9.81
C MET A 122 -5.43 7.62 11.34
N ASP A 123 -5.11 6.56 12.09
CA ASP A 123 -5.27 6.53 13.54
C ASP A 123 -4.37 7.57 14.22
N SER A 124 -4.91 8.33 15.17
CA SER A 124 -4.18 9.39 15.87
C SER A 124 -3.18 8.86 16.90
N PHE A 125 -3.36 7.62 17.34
CA PHE A 125 -2.46 6.93 18.27
C PHE A 125 -2.00 5.64 17.61
N VAL A 126 -0.72 5.57 17.29
CA VAL A 126 -0.09 4.41 16.64
C VAL A 126 1.00 3.86 17.53
N THR A 127 1.12 2.53 17.57
CA THR A 127 2.16 1.83 18.30
C THR A 127 2.50 0.55 17.56
N ASP A 128 3.75 0.11 17.63
CA ASP A 128 4.15 -1.14 16.99
C ASP A 128 3.24 -2.29 17.43
N LEU A 129 2.86 -3.09 16.43
CA LEU A 129 1.96 -4.21 16.59
C LEU A 129 2.77 -5.47 16.96
N PRO A 130 2.10 -6.52 17.45
CA PRO A 130 2.73 -7.81 17.69
C PRO A 130 3.52 -8.33 16.47
N ASP A 131 4.41 -9.29 16.72
CA ASP A 131 5.21 -9.97 15.69
C ASP A 131 6.18 -9.06 14.91
N GLY A 132 6.53 -7.90 15.47
CA GLY A 132 7.47 -6.95 14.87
C GLY A 132 6.88 -6.20 13.68
N LEU A 133 5.55 -6.10 13.62
CA LEU A 133 4.84 -5.33 12.60
C LEU A 133 4.81 -3.85 13.00
N HIS A 134 5.19 -2.99 12.08
CA HIS A 134 5.17 -1.56 12.32
C HIS A 134 3.78 -0.98 12.07
N HIS A 135 3.38 -0.01 12.89
CA HIS A 135 2.18 0.78 12.66
C HIS A 135 2.53 2.25 12.74
N SER A 136 2.20 2.96 11.67
CA SER A 136 2.55 4.37 11.53
C SER A 136 1.33 5.17 11.08
N ASN A 137 1.26 6.40 11.55
CA ASN A 137 0.27 7.34 11.04
C ASN A 137 0.66 7.73 9.61
N LEU A 138 -0.31 7.67 8.71
CA LEU A 138 -0.11 7.91 7.29
C LEU A 138 0.29 9.36 6.98
N LEU A 139 -0.23 10.33 7.72
CA LEU A 139 0.13 11.74 7.56
C LEU A 139 1.56 12.00 8.02
N ASP A 140 1.94 11.45 9.18
CA ASP A 140 3.32 11.56 9.67
C ASP A 140 4.29 10.92 8.67
N TRP A 141 3.97 9.71 8.20
CA TRP A 141 4.77 9.02 7.17
C TRP A 141 4.91 9.84 5.89
N LEU A 142 3.88 10.55 5.44
CA LEU A 142 3.93 11.43 4.26
C LEU A 142 4.82 12.66 4.49
N LEU A 143 4.90 13.16 5.73
CA LEU A 143 5.67 14.34 6.11
C LEU A 143 7.15 14.03 6.42
N GLU A 144 7.52 12.75 6.59
CA GLU A 144 8.91 12.36 6.75
C GLU A 144 9.74 12.75 5.51
N GLU A 145 10.75 13.59 5.71
CA GLU A 145 11.73 13.91 4.67
C GLU A 145 12.60 12.69 4.35
N GLU A 146 12.97 12.56 3.08
CA GLU A 146 13.85 11.52 2.60
C GLU A 146 15.20 11.67 3.32
N ARG A 147 15.51 10.80 4.29
CA ARG A 147 16.84 10.76 4.92
C ARG A 147 17.85 10.46 3.81
N SER A 148 18.50 11.54 3.36
CA SER A 148 19.52 11.55 2.30
C SER A 148 20.80 10.87 2.74
#